data_AF-A0A7S0BIF4-F1
#
_entry.id   AF-A0A7S0BIF4-F1
#
_cell.length_a   1.000
_cell.length_b   1.000
_cell.length_c   1.000
_cell.angle_alpha   90.00
_cell.angle_beta   90.00
_cell.angle_gamma   90.00
#
_symmetry.space_group_name_H-M   'P 1'
#
loop_
_entity.id
_entity.type
_entity.pdbx_description
1 polymer ?
#
loop_
_entity_poly.entity_id
_entity_poly.type
_entity_poly.pdbx_seq_one_letter_code
_entity_poly.pdbx_strand_id
1 'polypeptide(L)'
;MPMIKTFLVAPFAPILMIYRGIPFVAFAVYLLVYFLVGKNRNNSYFIRYNAHQAILLDIAILIPQLLFIFVTKFPPFLLEGISNAVFFLMVGAVGYSISKIAQGRIPTEVPLISGAVQSQIGPVEKDDV
;
A
#
# COMPACT_ATOMS: atom_id res chain seq x y z
N MET A 1 19.18 17.83 8.72
CA MET A 1 19.84 18.45 7.57
C MET A 1 18.82 18.75 6.48
N PRO A 2 18.60 20.03 6.10
CA PRO A 2 17.52 20.47 5.21
C PRO A 2 17.66 20.00 3.75
N MET A 3 18.88 19.82 3.23
CA MET A 3 19.10 19.43 1.82
C MET A 3 18.57 18.04 1.46
N ILE A 4 18.69 17.05 2.37
CA ILE A 4 18.24 15.67 2.11
C ILE A 4 16.70 15.63 1.97
N LYS A 5 15.99 16.40 2.80
CA LYS A 5 14.53 16.53 2.69
C LYS A 5 14.15 17.17 1.35
N THR A 6 14.87 18.18 0.89
CA THR A 6 14.56 18.83 -0.39
C THR A 6 14.70 17.87 -1.57
N PHE A 7 15.78 17.10 -1.67
CA PHE A 7 15.96 16.15 -2.79
C PHE A 7 14.99 14.98 -2.75
N LEU A 8 14.67 14.46 -1.54
CA LEU A 8 13.71 13.35 -1.41
C LEU A 8 12.27 13.80 -1.60
N VAL A 9 11.90 15.04 -1.25
CA VAL A 9 10.51 15.50 -1.25
C VAL A 9 10.15 16.31 -2.49
N ALA A 10 11.10 17.01 -3.11
CA ALA A 10 10.84 17.88 -4.27
C ALA A 10 10.15 17.15 -5.45
N PRO A 11 10.52 15.91 -5.83
CA PRO A 11 9.84 15.19 -6.91
C PRO A 11 8.36 14.91 -6.58
N PHE A 12 8.04 14.75 -5.30
CA PHE A 12 6.70 14.45 -4.82
C PHE A 12 5.89 15.70 -4.45
N ALA A 13 6.48 16.90 -4.53
CA ALA A 13 5.82 18.17 -4.24
C ALA A 13 4.45 18.34 -4.93
N PRO A 14 4.28 18.07 -6.25
CA PRO A 14 2.97 18.20 -6.89
C PRO A 14 1.93 17.24 -6.32
N ILE A 15 2.33 16.00 -6.04
CA ILE A 15 1.47 14.97 -5.46
C ILE A 15 1.07 15.36 -4.03
N LEU A 16 2.02 15.91 -3.26
CA LEU A 16 1.78 16.39 -1.89
C LEU A 16 0.82 17.59 -1.86
N MET A 17 0.89 18.50 -2.84
CA MET A 17 -0.08 19.59 -2.95
C MET A 17 -1.50 19.07 -3.16
N ILE A 18 -1.68 18.09 -4.05
CA ILE A 18 -3.00 17.45 -4.28
C ILE A 18 -3.47 16.73 -3.01
N TYR A 19 -2.57 15.94 -2.41
CA TYR A 19 -2.87 15.15 -1.21
C TYR A 19 -3.36 16.01 -0.04
N ARG A 20 -2.76 17.20 0.15
CA ARG A 20 -3.08 18.12 1.26
C ARG A 20 -4.20 19.10 0.91
N GLY A 21 -4.40 19.40 -0.38
CA GLY A 21 -5.38 20.38 -0.85
C GLY A 21 -6.79 19.84 -1.03
N ILE A 22 -6.95 18.52 -1.20
CA ILE A 22 -8.25 17.89 -1.44
C ILE A 22 -8.60 16.96 -0.27
N PRO A 23 -9.67 17.24 0.49
CA PRO A 23 -10.08 16.35 1.57
C PRO A 23 -10.48 14.98 1.01
N PHE A 24 -10.11 13.91 1.72
CA PHE A 24 -10.42 12.51 1.35
C PHE A 24 -9.87 12.05 -0.02
N VAL A 25 -8.90 12.74 -0.61
CA VAL A 25 -8.34 12.34 -1.92
C VAL A 25 -7.70 10.95 -1.91
N ALA A 26 -7.09 10.54 -0.80
CA ALA A 26 -6.59 9.18 -0.62
C ALA A 26 -7.69 8.14 -0.79
N PHE A 27 -8.86 8.39 -0.18
CA PHE A 27 -10.03 7.53 -0.30
C PHE A 27 -10.60 7.53 -1.72
N ALA A 28 -10.65 8.69 -2.38
CA ALA A 28 -11.06 8.77 -3.78
C ALA A 28 -10.13 7.95 -4.70
N VAL A 29 -8.81 8.03 -4.48
CA VAL A 29 -7.81 7.22 -5.22
C VAL A 29 -8.03 5.74 -4.98
N TYR A 30 -8.29 5.31 -3.73
CA TYR A 30 -8.66 3.93 -3.41
C TYR A 30 -9.86 3.47 -4.25
N LEU A 31 -10.95 4.26 -4.29
CA LEU A 31 -12.15 3.90 -5.06
C LEU A 31 -11.86 3.82 -6.56
N LEU A 32 -11.09 4.76 -7.10
CA LEU A 32 -10.71 4.77 -8.52
C LEU A 32 -9.92 3.52 -8.88
N VAL A 33 -8.88 3.18 -8.11
CA VAL A 33 -8.09 1.98 -8.35
C VAL A 33 -8.95 0.72 -8.20
N TYR A 34 -9.81 0.66 -7.17
CA TYR A 34 -10.68 -0.49 -6.94
C TYR A 34 -11.63 -0.73 -8.12
N PHE A 35 -12.37 0.30 -8.55
CA PHE A 35 -13.39 0.15 -9.59
C PHE A 35 -12.79 0.07 -11.00
N LEU A 36 -11.85 0.96 -11.33
CA LEU A 36 -11.30 1.04 -12.70
C LEU A 36 -10.31 -0.08 -13.00
N VAL A 37 -9.56 -0.51 -11.98
CA VAL A 37 -8.49 -1.49 -12.15
C VAL A 37 -8.89 -2.85 -11.56
N GLY A 38 -9.15 -2.89 -10.26
CA GLY A 38 -9.33 -4.15 -9.51
C GLY A 38 -10.58 -4.96 -9.89
N LYS A 39 -11.69 -4.27 -10.21
CA LYS A 39 -12.98 -4.88 -10.55
C LYS A 39 -13.20 -5.06 -12.06
N ASN A 40 -12.33 -4.47 -12.88
CA ASN A 40 -12.44 -4.53 -14.33
C ASN A 40 -11.84 -5.85 -14.85
N ARG A 41 -12.71 -6.76 -15.30
CA ARG A 41 -12.32 -8.07 -15.84
C ARG A 41 -11.60 -8.02 -17.20
N ASN A 42 -11.60 -6.87 -17.86
CA ASN A 42 -10.78 -6.68 -19.06
C ASN A 42 -9.29 -6.57 -18.72
N ASN A 43 -8.95 -6.29 -17.47
CA ASN A 43 -7.57 -6.30 -16.99
C ASN A 43 -7.15 -7.71 -16.64
N SER A 44 -5.90 -8.06 -16.95
CA SER A 44 -5.33 -9.36 -16.58
C SER A 44 -5.37 -9.59 -15.08
N TYR A 45 -5.39 -10.85 -14.67
CA TYR A 45 -5.33 -11.22 -13.25
C TYR A 45 -4.10 -10.60 -12.56
N PHE A 46 -2.96 -10.50 -13.25
CA PHE A 46 -1.76 -9.85 -12.74
C PHE A 46 -2.02 -8.41 -12.31
N ILE A 47 -2.62 -7.59 -13.17
CA ILE A 47 -2.89 -6.17 -12.88
C ILE A 47 -3.89 -6.05 -11.73
N ARG A 48 -4.96 -6.86 -11.76
CA ARG A 48 -5.99 -6.89 -10.72
C ARG A 48 -5.40 -7.29 -9.37
N TYR A 49 -4.56 -8.32 -9.32
CA TYR A 49 -3.89 -8.77 -8.11
C TYR A 49 -3.06 -7.64 -7.49
N ASN A 50 -2.21 -7.00 -8.30
CA ASN A 50 -1.34 -5.92 -7.81
C ASN A 50 -2.15 -4.70 -7.33
N ALA A 51 -3.26 -4.37 -7.99
CA ALA A 51 -4.16 -3.30 -7.56
C ALA A 51 -4.79 -3.59 -6.19
N HIS A 52 -5.36 -4.80 -6.00
CA HIS A 52 -5.93 -5.20 -4.71
C HIS A 52 -4.87 -5.33 -3.62
N GLN A 53 -3.65 -5.79 -3.95
CA GLN A 53 -2.54 -5.84 -2.99
C GLN A 53 -2.12 -4.44 -2.52
N ALA A 54 -1.98 -3.49 -3.44
CA ALA A 54 -1.63 -2.12 -3.10
C ALA A 54 -2.69 -1.47 -2.19
N ILE A 55 -3.96 -1.69 -2.52
CA ILE A 55 -5.10 -1.26 -1.72
C ILE A 55 -5.07 -1.86 -0.31
N LEU A 56 -4.87 -3.18 -0.19
CA LEU A 56 -4.87 -3.84 1.12
C LEU A 56 -3.65 -3.48 1.95
N LEU A 57 -2.50 -3.23 1.33
CA LEU A 57 -1.32 -2.70 2.02
C LEU A 57 -1.60 -1.31 2.61
N ASP A 58 -2.24 -0.42 1.86
CA ASP A 58 -2.61 0.91 2.34
C ASP A 58 -3.55 0.83 3.56
N ILE A 59 -4.56 -0.05 3.50
CA ILE A 59 -5.46 -0.30 4.63
C ILE A 59 -4.72 -0.91 5.82
N ALA A 60 -3.79 -1.84 5.60
CA ALA A 60 -3.02 -2.46 6.66
C ALA A 60 -2.15 -1.46 7.43
N ILE A 61 -1.68 -0.40 6.76
CA ILE A 61 -0.90 0.70 7.35
C ILE A 61 -1.82 1.67 8.11
N LEU A 62 -3.04 1.87 7.65
CA LEU A 62 -4.04 2.72 8.30
C LEU A 62 -4.44 2.19 9.69
N ILE A 63 -4.48 0.87 9.89
CA ILE A 63 -4.82 0.24 11.18
C ILE A 63 -3.88 0.68 12.33
N PRO A 64 -2.55 0.49 12.27
CA PRO A 64 -1.67 0.93 13.33
C PRO A 64 -1.74 2.45 13.53
N GLN A 65 -1.90 3.25 12.47
CA GLN A 65 -2.06 4.71 12.60
C GLN A 65 -3.32 5.09 13.40
N LEU A 66 -4.44 4.40 13.19
CA LEU A 66 -5.66 4.59 13.99
C LEU A 66 -5.42 4.16 15.44
N LEU A 67 -4.74 3.03 15.66
CA LEU A 67 -4.42 2.55 17.00
C LEU A 67 -3.49 3.51 17.76
N PHE A 68 -2.59 4.20 17.05
CA PHE A 68 -1.68 5.21 17.62
C PHE A 68 -2.42 6.33 18.36
N ILE A 69 -3.66 6.65 17.97
CA ILE A 69 -4.50 7.67 18.60
C ILE A 69 -4.89 7.26 20.04
N PHE A 70 -4.96 5.96 20.33
CA PHE A 70 -5.40 5.42 21.62
C PHE A 70 -4.25 5.10 22.59
N VAL A 71 -3.00 5.11 22.13
CA VAL A 71 -1.82 4.69 22.90
C VAL A 71 -1.00 5.87 23.45
N THR A 72 -1.64 7.02 23.69
CA THR A 72 -0.99 8.25 24.20
C THR A 72 -0.30 8.11 25.57
N LYS A 73 -0.55 7.01 26.29
CA LYS A 73 0.04 6.71 27.61
C LYS A 73 1.26 5.79 27.56
N PHE A 74 1.66 5.31 26.39
CA PHE A 74 2.81 4.41 26.27
C PHE A 74 4.14 5.19 26.40
N PRO A 75 5.17 4.58 26.99
CA PRO A 75 6.52 5.11 26.98
C PRO A 75 6.99 5.48 25.56
N PRO A 76 7.69 6.62 25.37
CA PRO A 76 8.13 7.09 24.05
C PRO A 76 8.93 6.05 23.25
N PHE A 77 9.80 5.28 23.91
CA PHE A 77 10.61 4.26 23.25
C PHE A 77 9.78 3.12 22.63
N LEU A 78 8.62 2.78 23.21
CA LEU A 78 7.73 1.77 22.65
C LEU A 78 7.00 2.31 21.42
N LEU A 79 6.53 3.55 21.48
CA LEU A 79 5.87 4.21 20.35
C LEU A 79 6.84 4.36 19.17
N GLU A 80 8.09 4.74 19.43
CA GLU A 80 9.15 4.79 18.41
C GLU A 80 9.46 3.41 17.84
N GLY A 81 9.57 2.38 18.69
CA GLY A 81 9.78 1.00 18.27
C GLY A 81 8.67 0.49 17.34
N ILE A 82 7.40 0.74 17.68
CA ILE A 82 6.25 0.36 16.84
C ILE A 82 6.27 1.12 15.52
N SER A 83 6.52 2.44 15.55
CA SER A 83 6.59 3.27 14.34
C SER A 83 7.68 2.76 13.39
N ASN A 84 8.87 2.47 13.91
CA ASN A 84 9.98 1.93 13.12
C ASN A 84 9.66 0.53 12.58
N ALA A 85 9.04 -0.34 13.38
CA ALA A 85 8.62 -1.67 12.93
C ALA A 85 7.61 -1.58 11.78
N VAL A 86 6.57 -0.74 11.91
CA VAL A 86 5.58 -0.50 10.84
C VAL A 86 6.25 0.04 9.58
N PHE A 87 7.19 0.97 9.73
CA PHE A 87 7.96 1.51 8.61
C PHE A 87 8.76 0.42 7.88
N PHE A 88 9.54 -0.39 8.60
CA PHE A 88 10.34 -1.45 7.98
C PHE A 88 9.47 -2.54 7.33
N LEU A 89 8.34 -2.89 7.94
CA LEU A 89 7.38 -3.83 7.36
C LEU A 89 6.77 -3.27 6.07
N MET A 90 6.40 -1.98 6.05
CA MET A 90 5.88 -1.31 4.86
C MET A 90 6.91 -1.30 3.73
N VAL A 91 8.13 -0.81 4.01
CA VAL A 91 9.21 -0.72 3.02
C VAL A 91 9.58 -2.10 2.51
N GLY A 92 9.67 -3.10 3.39
CA GLY A 92 9.93 -4.49 3.02
C GLY A 92 8.85 -5.07 2.11
N ALA A 93 7.58 -4.89 2.45
CA ALA A 93 6.46 -5.38 1.64
C ALA A 93 6.43 -4.73 0.26
N VAL A 94 6.55 -3.39 0.19
CA VAL A 94 6.56 -2.65 -1.09
C VAL A 94 7.79 -3.02 -1.92
N GLY A 95 8.98 -3.07 -1.32
CA GLY A 95 10.20 -3.44 -2.02
C GLY A 95 10.16 -4.86 -2.56
N TYR A 96 9.62 -5.81 -1.80
CA TYR A 96 9.35 -7.17 -2.24
C TYR A 96 8.40 -7.20 -3.43
N SER A 97 7.26 -6.50 -3.34
CA SER A 97 6.25 -6.48 -4.40
C SER A 97 6.82 -5.91 -5.70
N ILE A 98 7.54 -4.78 -5.63
CA ILE A 98 8.22 -4.18 -6.79
C ILE A 98 9.19 -5.18 -7.42
N SER A 99 10.00 -5.85 -6.60
CA SER A 99 11.01 -6.81 -7.07
C SER A 99 10.39 -7.99 -7.81
N LYS A 100 9.27 -8.54 -7.31
CA LYS A 100 8.55 -9.64 -7.97
C LYS A 100 7.84 -9.17 -9.24
N ILE A 101 7.20 -8.00 -9.22
CA ILE A 101 6.55 -7.40 -10.39
C ILE A 101 7.58 -7.16 -11.51
N ALA A 102 8.76 -6.65 -11.17
CA ALA A 102 9.85 -6.45 -12.14
C ALA A 102 10.34 -7.77 -12.77
N GLN A 103 10.19 -8.90 -12.07
CA GLN A 103 10.47 -10.24 -12.59
C GLN A 103 9.27 -10.87 -13.33
N GLY A 104 8.17 -10.14 -13.52
CA GLY A 104 6.93 -10.64 -14.13
C GLY A 104 6.17 -11.64 -13.24
N ARG A 105 6.44 -11.66 -11.93
CA ARG A 105 5.83 -12.60 -10.97
C ARG A 105 4.83 -11.89 -10.07
N ILE A 106 3.77 -12.61 -9.71
CA ILE A 106 2.77 -12.13 -8.77
C ILE A 106 3.36 -12.20 -7.35
N PRO A 107 3.35 -11.10 -6.58
CA PRO A 107 3.91 -11.07 -5.22
C PRO A 107 3.00 -11.76 -4.20
N THR A 108 3.02 -13.10 -4.14
CA THR A 108 2.10 -13.89 -3.30
C THR A 108 2.55 -14.14 -1.86
N GLU A 109 3.73 -13.63 -1.47
CA GLU A 109 4.34 -13.99 -0.17
C GLU A 109 4.25 -12.86 0.87
N VAL A 110 3.51 -11.78 0.60
CA VAL A 110 3.24 -10.74 1.62
C VAL A 110 2.28 -11.33 2.67
N PRO A 111 2.69 -11.53 3.94
CA PRO A 111 1.88 -12.18 4.96
C PRO A 111 0.56 -11.44 5.21
N LEU A 112 -0.52 -12.19 5.47
CA LEU A 112 -1.90 -11.72 5.69
C LEU A 112 -2.55 -11.03 4.48
N ILE A 113 -1.80 -10.24 3.72
CA ILE A 113 -2.29 -9.49 2.57
C ILE A 113 -2.55 -10.41 1.38
N SER A 114 -1.59 -11.28 1.04
CA SER A 114 -1.65 -12.06 -0.21
C SER A 114 -2.86 -13.01 -0.26
N GLY A 115 -3.21 -13.63 0.87
CA GLY A 115 -4.41 -14.46 0.99
C GLY A 115 -5.70 -13.65 0.94
N ALA A 116 -5.72 -12.45 1.54
CA ALA A 116 -6.86 -11.55 1.46
C ALA A 116 -7.10 -11.05 0.02
N VAL A 117 -6.04 -10.74 -0.73
CA VAL A 117 -6.14 -10.41 -2.16
C VAL A 117 -6.80 -11.55 -2.94
N GLN A 118 -6.31 -12.79 -2.78
CA GLN A 118 -6.84 -13.96 -3.47
C GLN A 118 -8.33 -14.18 -3.15
N SER A 119 -8.72 -13.99 -1.89
CA SER A 119 -10.13 -14.06 -1.49
C SER A 119 -11.00 -12.98 -2.14
N GLN A 120 -10.44 -11.81 -2.47
CA GLN A 120 -11.19 -10.70 -3.09
C GLN A 120 -11.33 -10.85 -4.60
N ILE A 121 -10.29 -11.34 -5.28
CA ILE A 121 -10.26 -11.41 -6.74
C ILE A 121 -10.80 -12.74 -7.30
N GLY A 122 -10.80 -13.79 -6.49
CA GLY A 122 -11.18 -15.14 -6.90
C GLY A 122 -10.01 -15.96 -7.48
N PRO A 123 -10.27 -17.18 -7.97
CA PRO A 123 -9.24 -18.04 -8.56
C PRO A 123 -8.66 -17.44 -9.85
N VAL A 124 -7.47 -17.89 -10.22
CA VAL A 124 -6.83 -17.54 -11.50
C VAL A 124 -7.74 -17.98 -12.65
N GLU A 125 -8.10 -17.04 -13.53
CA GLU A 125 -8.90 -17.34 -14.72
C GLU A 125 -8.04 -18.15 -15.72
N LYS A 126 -8.66 -19.10 -16.43
CA LYS A 126 -7.94 -20.01 -17.34
C LYS A 126 -7.22 -19.29 -18.48
N ASP A 127 -7.64 -18.06 -18.77
CA ASP A 127 -7.11 -17.22 -19.84
C ASP A 127 -5.82 -16.47 -19.41
N ASP A 128 -5.46 -16.52 -18.12
CA ASP A 128 -4.26 -15.87 -17.56
C ASP A 128 -3.06 -16.84 -17.38
N VAL A 129 -3.15 -18.08 -17.88
CA VAL A 129 -2.09 -19.12 -17.83
C VAL A 129 -1.34 -19.23 -19.16
#